data_AF-Q9HQV7-F1
#
_entry.id   AF-Q9HQV7-F1
#
_cell.length_a   1.000
_cell.length_b   1.000
_cell.length_c   1.000
_cell.angle_alpha   90.00
_cell.angle_beta   90.00
_cell.angle_gamma   90.00
#
_symmetry.space_group_name_H-M   'P 1'
#
loop_
_entity.id
_entity.type
_entity.pdbx_description
1 polymer ?
#
loop_
_entity_poly.entity_id
_entity_poly.type
_entity_poly.pdbx_seq_one_letter_code
_entity_poly.pdbx_strand_id
1 'polypeptide(L)'
;MTNSDSDDLSPGDWNYSHDTNEDDETLSANTDTITSWGIVITAFIVGGIVSAVIIPSSNFVSFIFFGCLVASPFFFIFTESGAKWYMQKIVKSDSDQLNLTNSTPKQSRKKIVCQDCGWQNTQENNYCHDCGNELSNQ
;
A
#
# COMPACT_ATOMS: atom_id res chain seq x y z
N MET A 1 -57.55 -14.64 -18.83
CA MET A 1 -56.21 -15.23 -19.03
C MET A 1 -55.57 -14.49 -20.19
N THR A 2 -54.83 -13.43 -19.90
CA THR A 2 -53.91 -12.78 -20.84
C THR A 2 -52.66 -12.49 -20.02
N ASN A 3 -51.59 -13.17 -20.39
CA ASN A 3 -50.31 -13.23 -19.70
C ASN A 3 -49.66 -11.84 -19.63
N SER A 4 -49.00 -11.62 -18.51
CA SER A 4 -48.04 -10.56 -18.25
C SER A 4 -46.77 -10.81 -19.05
N ASP A 5 -46.37 -9.85 -19.89
CA ASP A 5 -45.00 -9.74 -20.37
C ASP A 5 -44.33 -8.63 -19.55
N SER A 6 -43.62 -9.04 -18.52
CA SER A 6 -42.71 -8.21 -17.73
C SER A 6 -41.33 -8.34 -18.37
N ASP A 7 -40.79 -7.26 -18.92
CA ASP A 7 -39.42 -7.22 -19.43
C ASP A 7 -38.42 -7.29 -18.26
N ASP A 8 -38.02 -8.51 -17.91
CA ASP A 8 -36.87 -8.78 -17.02
C ASP A 8 -35.57 -8.45 -17.77
N LEU A 9 -35.03 -7.26 -17.49
CA LEU A 9 -33.66 -6.89 -17.82
C LEU A 9 -32.68 -7.78 -17.03
N SER A 10 -32.09 -8.74 -17.73
CA SER A 10 -31.06 -9.64 -17.21
C SER A 10 -29.77 -8.86 -16.88
N PRO A 11 -29.27 -8.86 -15.63
CA PRO A 11 -28.06 -8.15 -15.25
C PRO A 11 -26.85 -9.08 -15.48
N GLY A 12 -26.38 -9.16 -16.72
CA GLY A 12 -25.32 -10.13 -17.03
C GLY A 12 -24.73 -10.02 -18.42
N ASP A 13 -24.40 -8.81 -18.89
CA ASP A 13 -23.58 -8.69 -20.10
C ASP A 13 -22.77 -7.37 -20.14
N TRP A 14 -21.82 -7.22 -19.21
CA TRP A 14 -20.72 -6.25 -19.37
C TRP A 14 -19.58 -6.93 -20.13
N ASN A 15 -19.84 -7.38 -21.35
CA ASN A 15 -18.78 -7.75 -22.26
C ASN A 15 -18.14 -6.45 -22.79
N TYR A 16 -17.33 -5.83 -21.93
CA TYR A 16 -16.48 -4.70 -22.29
C TYR A 16 -15.33 -5.26 -23.13
N SER A 17 -15.54 -5.28 -24.44
CA SER A 17 -14.49 -5.53 -25.43
C SER A 17 -13.41 -4.46 -25.26
N HIS A 18 -12.35 -4.80 -24.54
CA HIS A 18 -11.18 -3.96 -24.45
C HIS A 18 -10.42 -4.08 -25.78
N ASP A 19 -10.81 -3.26 -26.76
CA ASP A 19 -10.03 -3.06 -27.97
C ASP A 19 -8.66 -2.53 -27.56
N THR A 20 -7.65 -3.39 -27.64
CA THR A 20 -6.24 -3.05 -27.46
C THR A 20 -5.79 -2.29 -28.71
N ASN A 21 -6.08 -0.99 -28.76
CA ASN A 21 -5.30 -0.09 -29.60
C ASN A 21 -3.96 0.16 -28.91
N GLU A 22 -2.93 -0.39 -29.56
CA GLU A 22 -1.52 -0.35 -29.20
C GLU A 22 -0.93 1.04 -29.44
N ASP A 23 -1.20 2.00 -28.55
CA ASP A 23 -0.52 3.31 -28.58
C ASP A 23 -0.51 4.07 -27.26
N ASP A 24 -1.09 3.52 -26.19
CA ASP A 24 -0.74 3.95 -24.84
C ASP A 24 0.62 3.36 -24.49
N GLU A 25 1.69 4.08 -24.88
CA GLU A 25 3.02 3.97 -24.30
C GLU A 25 2.88 4.10 -22.78
N THR A 26 2.70 2.94 -22.15
CA THR A 26 2.74 2.72 -20.72
C THR A 26 4.18 2.99 -20.27
N LEU A 27 4.49 4.26 -20.07
CA LEU A 27 5.69 4.80 -19.43
C LEU A 27 5.86 4.35 -17.96
N SER A 28 5.10 3.33 -17.54
CA SER A 28 4.93 2.88 -16.16
C SER A 28 5.26 1.40 -15.92
N ALA A 29 5.68 0.63 -16.94
CA ALA A 29 5.88 -0.82 -16.76
C ALA A 29 7.32 -1.23 -16.43
N ASN A 30 8.31 -0.35 -16.53
CA ASN A 30 9.67 -0.68 -16.16
C ASN A 30 10.45 0.58 -15.79
N THR A 31 10.31 1.04 -14.54
CA THR A 31 11.25 2.03 -14.00
C THR A 31 12.58 1.32 -13.79
N ASP A 32 13.32 1.20 -14.88
CA ASP A 32 14.61 0.52 -14.91
C ASP A 32 15.52 1.17 -13.87
N THR A 33 16.41 0.38 -13.26
CA THR A 33 17.29 0.88 -12.18
C THR A 33 18.04 2.14 -12.63
N ILE A 34 18.41 2.20 -13.91
CA ILE A 34 19.06 3.34 -14.56
C ILE A 34 18.20 4.61 -14.52
N THR A 35 16.90 4.51 -14.79
CA THR A 35 15.96 5.63 -14.76
C THR A 35 15.79 6.17 -13.33
N SER A 36 15.71 5.28 -12.34
CA SER A 36 15.64 5.65 -10.92
C SER A 36 16.89 6.41 -10.46
N TRP A 37 18.10 5.95 -10.85
CA TRP A 37 19.33 6.69 -10.58
C TRP A 37 19.40 8.01 -11.34
N GLY A 38 18.88 8.06 -12.58
CA GLY A 38 18.77 9.29 -13.36
C GLY A 38 18.00 10.37 -12.62
N ILE A 39 16.82 10.05 -12.07
CA ILE A 39 15.99 10.99 -11.31
C ILE A 39 16.72 11.53 -10.08
N VAL A 40 17.39 10.66 -9.32
CA VAL A 40 18.14 11.05 -8.11
C VAL A 40 19.29 11.99 -8.44
N ILE A 41 20.06 11.68 -9.49
CA ILE A 41 21.20 12.51 -9.93
C ILE A 41 20.71 13.86 -10.45
N THR A 42 19.64 13.88 -11.25
CA THR A 42 19.06 15.14 -11.75
C THR A 42 18.57 16.03 -10.61
N ALA A 43 17.86 15.46 -9.63
CA ALA A 43 17.39 16.21 -8.46
C ALA A 43 18.55 16.78 -7.63
N PHE A 44 19.63 16.00 -7.44
CA PHE A 44 20.84 16.43 -6.75
C PHE A 44 21.51 17.63 -7.44
N ILE A 45 21.69 17.56 -8.76
CA ILE A 45 22.35 18.61 -9.54
C ILE A 45 21.50 19.89 -9.53
N VAL A 46 20.20 19.79 -9.77
CA VAL A 46 19.30 20.96 -9.77
C VAL A 46 19.28 21.63 -8.39
N GLY A 47 19.14 20.85 -7.32
CA GLY A 47 19.16 21.38 -5.95
C GLY A 47 20.49 22.04 -5.59
N GLY A 48 21.60 21.43 -6.01
CA GLY A 48 22.93 21.98 -5.79
C GLY A 48 23.16 23.30 -6.54
N ILE A 49 22.76 23.39 -7.82
CA ILE A 49 22.92 24.61 -8.63
C ILE A 49 22.11 25.77 -8.04
N VAL A 50 20.84 25.55 -7.69
CA VAL A 50 19.99 26.59 -7.08
C VAL A 50 20.62 27.11 -5.78
N SER A 51 21.21 26.22 -4.99
CA SER A 51 21.82 26.58 -3.70
C SER A 51 23.13 27.35 -3.86
N ALA A 52 23.91 27.08 -4.91
CA ALA A 52 25.12 27.83 -5.24
C ALA A 52 24.82 29.27 -5.67
N VAL A 53 23.65 29.51 -6.29
CA VAL A 53 23.21 30.88 -6.67
C VAL A 53 22.81 31.69 -5.44
N ILE A 54 22.19 31.07 -4.45
CA ILE A 54 21.66 31.76 -3.26
C ILE A 54 22.76 32.04 -2.22
N ILE A 55 23.76 31.15 -2.08
CA ILE A 55 24.81 31.25 -1.05
C ILE A 55 26.20 31.22 -1.71
N PRO A 56 26.69 32.35 -2.22
CA PRO A 56 27.95 32.42 -2.98
C PRO A 56 29.22 32.25 -2.13
N SER A 57 29.11 32.33 -0.80
CA SER A 57 30.25 32.31 0.13
C SER A 57 30.82 30.91 0.41
N SER A 58 30.08 29.84 0.08
CA SER A 58 30.50 28.45 0.33
C SER A 58 29.97 27.47 -0.73
N ASN A 59 30.23 27.80 -2.00
CA ASN A 59 29.66 27.13 -3.18
C ASN A 59 29.71 25.59 -3.13
N PHE A 60 30.83 24.99 -2.72
CA PHE A 60 30.96 23.53 -2.71
C PHE A 60 30.20 22.87 -1.54
N VAL A 61 30.32 23.41 -0.32
CA VAL A 61 29.68 22.81 0.85
C VAL A 61 28.16 22.97 0.78
N SER A 62 27.69 24.14 0.35
CA SER A 62 26.27 24.42 0.12
C SER A 62 25.69 23.49 -0.95
N PHE A 63 26.40 23.33 -2.08
CA PHE A 63 25.99 22.42 -3.15
C PHE A 63 25.79 20.98 -2.66
N ILE A 64 26.74 20.43 -1.89
CA ILE A 64 26.63 19.06 -1.37
C ILE A 64 25.50 18.93 -0.35
N PHE A 65 25.39 19.86 0.61
CA PHE A 65 24.37 19.78 1.67
C PHE A 65 22.95 19.86 1.10
N PHE A 66 22.67 20.87 0.28
CA PHE A 66 21.34 21.05 -0.28
C PHE A 66 21.03 20.02 -1.38
N GLY A 67 22.02 19.62 -2.18
CA GLY A 67 21.88 18.53 -3.13
C GLY A 67 21.48 17.23 -2.44
N CYS A 68 22.17 16.85 -1.36
CA CYS A 68 21.84 15.65 -0.59
C CYS A 68 20.47 15.75 0.10
N LEU A 69 20.12 16.92 0.64
CA LEU A 69 18.85 17.12 1.32
C LEU A 69 17.67 16.91 0.36
N VAL A 70 17.75 17.47 -0.85
CA VAL A 70 16.72 17.32 -1.88
C VAL A 70 16.72 15.92 -2.49
N ALA A 71 17.88 15.29 -2.68
CA ALA A 71 17.96 13.95 -3.27
C ALA A 71 17.56 12.82 -2.29
N SER A 72 17.66 13.05 -0.98
CA SER A 72 17.33 12.07 0.06
C SER A 72 15.94 11.43 -0.06
N PRO A 73 14.82 12.20 -0.17
CA PRO A 73 13.50 11.60 -0.32
C PRO A 73 13.37 10.76 -1.59
N PHE A 74 13.96 11.20 -2.70
CA PHE A 74 13.95 10.44 -3.96
C PHE A 74 14.78 9.15 -3.85
N PHE A 75 15.92 9.19 -3.18
CA PHE A 75 16.72 8.00 -2.94
C PHE A 75 15.96 6.95 -2.13
N PHE A 76 15.27 7.36 -1.05
CA PHE A 76 14.46 6.45 -0.22
C PHE A 76 13.27 5.85 -0.96
N ILE A 77 12.62 6.62 -1.84
CA ILE A 77 11.43 6.18 -2.59
C ILE A 77 11.79 5.30 -3.78
N PHE A 78 12.82 5.65 -4.56
CA PHE A 78 13.10 5.03 -5.86
C PHE A 78 14.20 3.97 -5.83
N THR A 79 15.03 3.91 -4.79
CA THR A 79 16.12 2.92 -4.73
C THR A 79 15.65 1.68 -3.96
N GLU A 80 15.86 0.49 -4.54
CA GLU A 80 15.53 -0.78 -3.87
C GLU A 80 16.17 -0.88 -2.48
N SER A 81 17.41 -0.41 -2.33
CA SER A 81 18.13 -0.39 -1.06
C SER A 81 17.48 0.53 -0.03
N GLY A 82 16.93 1.67 -0.47
CA GLY A 82 16.23 2.63 0.38
C GLY A 82 14.87 2.11 0.83
N ALA A 83 14.07 1.61 -0.10
CA ALA A 83 12.74 1.06 0.16
C ALA A 83 12.81 -0.18 1.07
N LYS A 84 13.76 -1.09 0.85
CA LYS A 84 13.96 -2.30 1.70
C LYS A 84 14.34 -1.91 3.14
N TRP A 85 15.26 -0.97 3.32
CA TRP A 85 15.64 -0.47 4.65
C TRP A 85 14.46 0.23 5.36
N TYR A 86 13.68 1.04 4.62
CA TYR A 86 12.55 1.80 5.16
C TYR A 86 11.40 0.89 5.59
N MET A 87 11.01 -0.05 4.72
CA MET A 87 9.97 -1.03 5.04
C MET A 87 10.40 -1.95 6.20
N GLN A 88 11.67 -2.35 6.26
CA GLN A 88 12.17 -3.12 7.42
C GLN A 88 12.04 -2.34 8.72
N LYS A 89 12.35 -1.04 8.74
CA LYS A 89 12.21 -0.21 9.93
C LYS A 89 10.76 0.02 10.34
N ILE A 90 9.85 0.24 9.39
CA ILE A 90 8.43 0.42 9.70
C ILE A 90 7.79 -0.89 10.14
N VAL A 91 7.96 -1.97 9.38
CA VAL A 91 7.38 -3.29 9.71
C VAL A 91 7.95 -3.81 11.04
N LYS A 92 9.24 -3.58 11.31
CA LYS A 92 9.81 -3.91 12.62
C LYS A 92 9.22 -3.07 13.74
N SER A 93 9.04 -1.76 13.53
CA SER A 93 8.40 -0.88 14.51
C SER A 93 6.94 -1.26 14.78
N ASP A 94 6.18 -1.66 13.75
CA ASP A 94 4.82 -2.17 13.93
C ASP A 94 4.81 -3.51 14.64
N SER A 95 5.75 -4.41 14.35
CA SER A 95 5.87 -5.71 15.04
C SER A 95 6.33 -5.59 16.50
N ASP A 96 7.22 -4.64 16.80
CA ASP A 96 7.67 -4.34 18.17
C ASP A 96 6.56 -3.61 18.94
N GLN A 97 5.78 -2.74 18.27
CA GLN A 97 4.57 -2.16 18.85
C GLN A 97 3.48 -3.24 19.06
N LEU A 98 3.35 -4.24 18.18
CA LEU A 98 2.47 -5.39 18.39
C LEU A 98 2.90 -6.28 19.57
N ASN A 99 4.19 -6.29 19.91
CA ASN A 99 4.72 -7.00 21.07
C ASN A 99 4.68 -6.15 22.37
N LEU A 100 4.77 -4.82 22.30
CA LEU A 100 4.67 -3.92 23.47
C LEU A 100 3.25 -3.41 23.76
N THR A 101 2.31 -3.50 22.82
CA THR A 101 0.87 -3.25 23.09
C THR A 101 0.09 -4.50 23.53
N ASN A 102 0.80 -5.55 23.96
CA ASN A 102 0.24 -6.65 24.74
C ASN A 102 0.46 -6.48 26.26
N SER A 103 0.93 -5.32 26.71
CA SER A 103 0.95 -4.91 28.13
C SER A 103 -0.25 -4.02 28.50
N THR A 104 -1.40 -4.30 27.91
CA THR A 104 -2.72 -3.94 28.44
C THR A 104 -3.51 -5.25 28.40
N PRO A 105 -4.29 -5.64 29.42
CA PRO A 105 -5.02 -6.90 29.42
C PRO A 105 -6.15 -6.84 28.38
N LYS A 106 -5.83 -6.92 27.09
CA LYS A 106 -6.76 -7.35 26.05
C LYS A 106 -6.94 -8.84 26.28
N GLN A 107 -8.02 -9.17 26.97
CA GLN A 107 -8.58 -10.50 27.02
C GLN A 107 -8.41 -11.15 25.65
N SER A 108 -7.75 -12.30 25.63
CA SER A 108 -7.83 -13.23 24.52
C SER A 108 -9.30 -13.43 24.20
N ARG A 109 -9.79 -12.73 23.16
CA ARG A 109 -11.14 -12.93 22.64
C ARG A 109 -11.13 -14.34 22.07
N LYS A 110 -11.55 -15.30 22.88
CA LYS A 110 -11.68 -16.70 22.51
C LYS A 110 -12.49 -16.74 21.22
N LYS A 111 -11.92 -17.33 20.19
CA LYS A 111 -12.60 -17.54 18.91
C LYS A 111 -13.31 -18.89 19.00
N ILE A 112 -14.60 -18.91 18.70
CA ILE A 112 -15.42 -20.12 18.65
C ILE A 112 -15.63 -20.52 17.19
N VAL A 113 -15.42 -21.79 16.88
CA VAL A 113 -15.68 -22.33 15.54
C VAL A 113 -17.11 -22.83 15.51
N CYS A 114 -17.90 -22.38 14.53
CA CYS A 114 -19.24 -22.88 14.31
C CYS A 114 -19.17 -24.38 13.97
N GLN A 115 -19.91 -25.21 14.70
CA GLN A 115 -19.93 -26.66 14.45
C GLN A 115 -20.68 -27.02 13.15
N ASP A 116 -21.56 -26.12 12.68
CA ASP A 116 -22.41 -26.39 11.52
C ASP A 116 -21.74 -26.04 10.18
N CYS A 117 -20.96 -24.96 10.12
CA CYS A 117 -20.30 -24.53 8.87
C CYS A 117 -18.78 -24.35 8.96
N GLY A 118 -18.20 -24.46 10.16
CA GLY A 118 -16.76 -24.30 10.36
C GLY A 118 -16.25 -22.84 10.38
N TRP A 119 -17.15 -21.86 10.27
CA TRP A 119 -16.76 -20.44 10.33
C TRP A 119 -16.26 -20.05 11.72
N GLN A 120 -15.17 -19.28 11.76
CA GLN A 120 -14.57 -18.81 13.01
C GLN A 120 -15.21 -17.49 13.45
N ASN A 121 -16.01 -17.55 14.50
CA ASN A 121 -16.72 -16.42 15.09
C ASN A 121 -16.04 -15.94 16.39
N THR A 122 -16.33 -14.71 16.80
CA THR A 122 -15.95 -14.22 18.13
C THR A 122 -16.91 -14.78 19.18
N GLN A 123 -16.42 -15.11 20.39
CA GLN A 123 -17.29 -15.58 21.48
C GLN A 123 -18.35 -14.55 21.93
N GLU A 124 -18.19 -13.28 21.55
CA GLU A 124 -19.18 -12.22 21.75
C GLU A 124 -20.43 -12.39 20.88
N ASN A 125 -20.35 -13.21 19.82
CA ASN A 125 -21.49 -13.44 18.95
C ASN A 125 -22.26 -14.70 19.38
N ASN A 126 -23.57 -14.57 19.51
CA ASN A 126 -24.46 -15.69 19.81
C ASN A 126 -24.84 -16.48 18.55
N TYR A 127 -24.62 -15.92 17.36
CA TYR A 127 -25.00 -16.52 16.08
C TYR A 127 -23.82 -16.53 15.12
N CYS A 128 -23.75 -17.52 14.24
CA CYS A 128 -22.72 -17.59 13.23
C CYS A 128 -22.96 -16.53 12.15
N HIS A 129 -21.91 -15.77 11.79
CA HIS A 129 -22.00 -14.77 10.72
C HIS A 129 -22.26 -15.37 9.34
N ASP A 130 -21.88 -16.63 9.14
CA ASP A 130 -21.98 -17.31 7.85
C ASP A 130 -23.31 -18.03 7.68
N CYS A 131 -23.65 -18.96 8.58
CA CYS A 131 -24.87 -19.76 8.48
C CYS A 131 -26.05 -19.26 9.34
N GLY A 132 -25.85 -18.30 10.24
CA GLY A 132 -26.90 -17.79 11.13
C GLY A 132 -27.27 -18.72 12.29
N ASN A 133 -26.64 -19.89 12.43
CA ASN A 133 -26.91 -20.82 13.53
C ASN A 133 -26.36 -20.34 14.87
N GLU A 134 -26.99 -20.76 15.97
CA GLU A 134 -26.53 -20.44 17.32
C GLU A 134 -25.16 -21.04 17.62
N LEU A 135 -24.25 -20.20 18.10
CA LEU A 135 -22.94 -20.63 18.58
C LEU A 135 -23.13 -21.10 20.02
N SER A 136 -23.26 -22.42 20.23
CA SER A 136 -23.40 -22.98 21.58
C SER A 136 -22.13 -22.67 22.39
N ASN A 137 -22.21 -21.66 23.26
CA ASN A 137 -21.18 -21.37 24.25
C ASN A 137 -21.21 -22.47 25.32
N GLN A 138 -20.36 -23.48 25.18
CA GLN A 138 -20.13 -24.50 26.21
C GLN A 138 -18.87 -24.18 27.03
#